data_AF-A0A7C2ZYG7-F1
#
_entry.id   AF-A0A7C2ZYG7-F1
#
_cell.length_a   1.000
_cell.length_b   1.000
_cell.length_c   1.000
_cell.angle_alpha   90.00
_cell.angle_beta   90.00
_cell.angle_gamma   90.00
#
_symmetry.space_group_name_H-M   'P 1'
#
loop_
_entity.id
_entity.type
_entity.pdbx_description
1 polymer ?
#
loop_
_entity_poly.entity_id
_entity_poly.type
_entity_poly.pdbx_seq_one_letter_code
_entity_poly.pdbx_strand_id
1 'polypeptide(L)'
;MAARVVRGLLLVGLTLGLLFVGGLFILLVNFSGWDFRNNLWGPAHLVWLGRSAYAIHLLFPDGSNAIWLPQAIGVFLPVGLLPLQQASNLWLLLNSGALAALGWYVLRRAEKRRPEPWRLGIILLVSSLFPPTIHHFVLGQIDLMVMLAMIGAAYFTEKGRIVLAAILLAFSLTKPQLCIIVVPSAVAYLIIMGRLKSAVSLMIFTPYRWFCHDDAHVASRYFLVERPACKFAA
;
A
#
# COMPACT_ATOMS: atom_id res chain seq x y z
N MET A 1 -38.20 -19.22 -4.90
CA MET A 1 -37.72 -18.11 -5.74
C MET A 1 -37.84 -16.75 -5.05
N ALA A 2 -39.03 -16.40 -4.54
CA ALA A 2 -39.29 -15.13 -3.85
C ALA A 2 -38.31 -14.80 -2.70
N ALA A 3 -38.01 -15.76 -1.81
CA ALA A 3 -37.09 -15.54 -0.68
C ALA A 3 -35.64 -15.18 -1.10
N ARG A 4 -35.17 -15.65 -2.26
CA ARG A 4 -33.83 -15.27 -2.78
C ARG A 4 -33.84 -13.86 -3.36
N VAL A 5 -34.94 -13.48 -4.03
CA VAL A 5 -35.11 -12.15 -4.62
C VAL A 5 -35.25 -11.09 -3.52
N VAL A 6 -36.06 -11.34 -2.50
CA VAL A 6 -36.23 -10.45 -1.35
C VAL A 6 -34.93 -10.28 -0.55
N ARG A 7 -34.17 -11.37 -0.32
CA ARG A 7 -32.83 -11.29 0.30
C ARG A 7 -31.84 -10.49 -0.56
N GLY A 8 -31.88 -10.67 -1.88
CA GLY A 8 -31.04 -9.91 -2.81
C GLY A 8 -31.33 -8.41 -2.76
N LEU A 9 -32.62 -8.03 -2.77
CA LEU A 9 -33.04 -6.62 -2.71
C LEU A 9 -32.70 -5.96 -1.37
N LEU A 10 -32.88 -6.67 -0.25
CA LEU A 10 -32.48 -6.18 1.08
C LEU A 10 -30.97 -5.94 1.18
N LEU A 11 -30.16 -6.86 0.63
CA LEU A 11 -28.71 -6.72 0.62
C LEU A 11 -28.26 -5.57 -0.28
N VAL A 12 -28.86 -5.40 -1.46
CA VAL A 12 -28.58 -4.27 -2.34
C VAL A 12 -28.96 -2.96 -1.66
N GLY A 13 -30.14 -2.89 -1.03
CA GLY A 13 -30.58 -1.72 -0.27
C GLY A 13 -29.66 -1.38 0.91
N LEU A 14 -29.24 -2.39 1.69
CA LEU A 14 -28.28 -2.21 2.80
C LEU A 14 -26.92 -1.74 2.28
N THR A 15 -26.43 -2.32 1.19
CA THR A 15 -25.15 -1.96 0.59
C THR A 15 -25.18 -0.54 0.05
N LEU A 16 -26.25 -0.15 -0.66
CA LEU A 16 -26.45 1.21 -1.14
C LEU A 16 -26.61 2.20 0.01
N GLY A 17 -27.31 1.82 1.10
CA GLY A 17 -27.43 2.64 2.30
C GLY A 17 -26.08 2.85 2.99
N LEU A 18 -25.26 1.81 3.14
CA LEU A 18 -23.91 1.91 3.70
C LEU A 18 -22.97 2.71 2.81
N LEU A 19 -23.06 2.57 1.49
CA LEU A 19 -22.29 3.38 0.54
C LEU A 19 -22.73 4.86 0.55
N PHE A 20 -24.03 5.12 0.73
CA PHE A 20 -24.56 6.48 0.83
C PHE A 20 -24.14 7.16 2.14
N VAL A 21 -24.25 6.46 3.28
CA VAL A 21 -23.80 6.95 4.58
C VAL A 21 -22.27 7.09 4.61
N GLY A 22 -21.54 6.13 4.06
CA GLY A 22 -20.09 6.21 3.90
C GLY A 22 -19.66 7.36 2.98
N GLY A 23 -20.38 7.58 1.87
CA GLY A 23 -20.17 8.70 0.96
C GLY A 23 -20.46 10.05 1.62
N LEU A 24 -21.54 10.15 2.40
CA LEU A 24 -21.85 11.34 3.19
C LEU A 24 -20.78 11.59 4.25
N PHE A 25 -20.28 10.54 4.93
CA PHE A 25 -19.19 10.66 5.88
C PHE A 25 -17.91 11.18 5.22
N ILE A 26 -17.55 10.65 4.04
CA ILE A 26 -16.41 11.10 3.22
C ILE A 26 -16.54 12.58 2.82
N LEU A 27 -17.75 13.03 2.51
CA LEU A 27 -17.98 14.40 2.03
C LEU A 27 -18.13 15.43 3.16
N LEU A 28 -18.66 15.03 4.32
CA LEU A 28 -19.05 15.95 5.39
C LEU A 28 -18.08 15.98 6.56
N VAL A 29 -17.28 14.93 6.76
CA VAL A 29 -16.36 14.86 7.90
C VAL A 29 -14.95 15.25 7.44
N ASN A 30 -14.44 16.33 8.04
CA ASN A 30 -13.04 16.73 7.87
C ASN A 30 -12.16 15.77 8.68
N PHE A 31 -11.80 14.65 8.05
CA PHE A 31 -11.07 13.56 8.66
C PHE A 31 -9.81 13.26 7.84
N SER A 32 -8.67 13.32 8.53
CA SER A 32 -7.40 12.84 8.01
C SER A 32 -6.78 11.90 9.03
N GLY A 33 -6.61 10.63 8.67
CA GLY A 33 -5.94 9.66 9.52
C GLY A 33 -4.51 10.12 9.84
N TRP A 34 -4.09 9.96 11.09
CA TRP A 34 -2.79 10.46 11.56
C TRP A 34 -1.60 9.84 10.79
N ASP A 35 -1.61 8.52 10.57
CA ASP A 35 -0.57 7.83 9.81
C ASP A 35 -0.55 8.28 8.35
N PHE A 36 -1.73 8.40 7.72
CA PHE A 36 -1.82 8.89 6.34
C PHE A 36 -1.28 10.30 6.20
N ARG A 37 -1.76 11.20 7.06
CA ARG A 37 -1.42 12.62 7.03
C ARG A 37 0.07 12.84 7.21
N ASN A 38 0.66 12.17 8.20
CA ASN A 38 2.03 12.45 8.62
C ASN A 38 3.05 11.58 7.88
N ASN A 39 2.77 10.31 7.56
CA ASN A 39 3.77 9.43 6.93
C ASN A 39 3.68 9.40 5.39
N LEU A 40 2.53 9.74 4.80
CA LEU A 40 2.29 9.60 3.36
C LEU A 40 2.02 10.96 2.68
N TRP A 41 0.93 11.64 3.02
CA TRP A 41 0.52 12.88 2.35
C TRP A 41 1.48 14.04 2.63
N GLY A 42 1.78 14.33 3.90
CA GLY A 42 2.60 15.48 4.30
C GLY A 42 3.99 15.49 3.66
N PRO A 43 4.76 14.39 3.75
CA PRO A 43 6.04 14.25 3.08
C PRO A 43 5.95 14.42 1.56
N ALA A 44 4.97 13.78 0.91
CA ALA A 44 4.77 13.90 -0.53
C ALA A 44 4.42 15.34 -0.95
N HIS A 45 3.59 16.03 -0.16
CA HIS A 45 3.22 17.42 -0.37
C HIS A 45 4.42 18.37 -0.20
N LEU A 46 5.27 18.14 0.82
CA LEU A 46 6.48 18.93 1.03
C LEU A 46 7.49 18.76 -0.11
N VAL A 47 7.71 17.53 -0.56
CA VAL A 47 8.61 17.25 -1.69
C VAL A 47 8.10 17.92 -2.97
N TRP A 48 6.78 17.88 -3.20
CA TRP A 48 6.18 18.62 -4.31
C TRP A 48 6.45 20.13 -4.23
N LEU A 49 6.41 20.71 -3.04
CA LEU A 49 6.74 22.12 -2.79
C LEU A 49 8.25 22.42 -2.78
N GLY A 50 9.11 21.46 -3.12
CA GLY A 50 10.57 21.62 -3.09
C GLY A 50 11.15 21.75 -1.68
N ARG A 51 10.43 21.27 -0.66
CA ARG A 51 10.85 21.28 0.75
C ARG A 51 11.28 19.89 1.20
N SER A 52 12.02 19.84 2.31
CA SER A 52 12.38 18.56 2.94
C SER A 52 11.13 17.79 3.37
N ALA A 53 11.08 16.50 3.04
CA ALA A 53 10.03 15.57 3.48
C ALA A 53 9.91 15.47 5.02
N TYR A 54 10.97 15.82 5.75
CA TYR A 54 11.02 15.81 7.22
C TYR A 54 10.51 17.10 7.86
N ALA A 55 10.20 18.14 7.07
CA ALA A 55 9.74 19.42 7.58
C ALA A 55 8.23 19.42 7.90
N ILE A 56 7.70 18.31 8.43
CA ILE A 56 6.27 18.08 8.69
C ILE A 56 5.69 19.09 9.68
N HIS A 57 6.49 19.53 10.64
CA HIS A 57 6.15 20.59 11.60
C HIS A 57 5.72 21.91 10.92
N LEU A 58 6.09 22.14 9.66
CA LEU A 58 5.64 23.31 8.89
C LEU A 58 4.18 23.20 8.44
N LEU A 59 3.67 21.98 8.28
CA LEU A 59 2.29 21.71 7.90
C LEU A 59 1.38 21.57 9.11
N PHE A 60 1.92 21.03 10.22
CA PHE A 60 1.13 20.65 11.37
C PHE A 60 1.74 21.17 12.68
N PRO A 61 1.15 22.21 13.29
CA PRO A 61 1.67 22.84 14.50
C PRO A 61 1.38 22.03 15.79
N ASP A 62 0.66 20.91 15.67
CA ASP A 62 0.31 20.02 16.80
C ASP A 62 1.49 19.14 17.27
N GLY A 63 2.68 19.31 16.70
CA GLY A 63 3.88 18.55 17.07
C GLY A 63 3.88 17.10 16.60
N SER A 64 2.95 16.71 15.73
CA SER A 64 2.87 15.35 15.18
C SER A 64 3.93 15.09 14.10
N ASN A 65 5.17 14.91 14.54
CA ASN A 65 6.25 14.51 13.65
C ASN A 65 6.17 13.01 13.37
N ALA A 66 6.07 12.65 12.09
CA ALA A 66 6.04 11.28 11.63
C ALA A 66 7.45 10.67 11.50
N ILE A 67 7.48 9.34 11.55
CA ILE A 67 8.63 8.55 11.09
C ILE A 67 8.39 8.32 9.59
N TRP A 68 8.92 9.23 8.78
CA TRP A 68 8.75 9.19 7.34
C TRP A 68 9.07 7.80 6.75
N LEU A 69 8.29 7.41 5.74
CA LEU A 69 8.48 6.20 4.93
C LEU A 69 9.11 6.56 3.57
N PRO A 70 10.45 6.72 3.47
CA PRO A 70 11.12 7.13 2.23
C PRO A 70 10.69 6.35 1.00
N GLN A 71 10.52 5.03 1.18
CA GLN A 71 10.24 4.08 0.13
C GLN A 71 8.86 4.29 -0.51
N ALA A 72 7.93 4.92 0.22
CA ALA A 72 6.58 5.15 -0.26
C ALA A 72 6.46 6.45 -1.06
N ILE A 73 7.31 7.44 -0.83
CA ILE A 73 7.03 8.83 -1.25
C ILE A 73 6.82 8.97 -2.76
N GLY A 74 7.58 8.25 -3.59
CA GLY A 74 7.44 8.29 -5.05
C GLY A 74 6.10 7.75 -5.53
N VAL A 75 5.55 6.73 -4.85
CA VAL A 75 4.24 6.16 -5.16
C VAL A 75 3.11 7.10 -4.70
N PHE A 76 3.34 7.82 -3.60
CA PHE A 76 2.35 8.72 -3.01
C PHE A 76 2.44 10.17 -3.50
N LEU A 77 3.40 10.50 -4.37
CA LEU A 77 3.56 11.84 -4.92
C LEU A 77 2.26 12.39 -5.55
N PRO A 78 1.48 11.62 -6.35
CA PRO A 78 0.22 12.11 -6.90
C PRO A 78 -0.82 12.49 -5.84
N VAL A 79 -0.78 11.83 -4.68
CA VAL A 79 -1.68 12.11 -3.55
C VAL A 79 -1.26 13.39 -2.84
N GLY A 80 0.03 13.70 -2.79
CA GLY A 80 0.57 14.95 -2.25
C GLY A 80 0.22 16.20 -3.07
N LEU A 81 -0.22 16.05 -4.32
CA LEU A 81 -0.70 17.15 -5.16
C LEU A 81 -2.10 17.64 -4.75
N LEU A 82 -2.87 16.78 -4.09
CA LEU A 82 -4.25 17.07 -3.72
C LEU A 82 -4.31 17.80 -2.37
N PRO A 83 -5.31 18.68 -2.16
CA PRO A 83 -5.64 19.18 -0.84
C PRO A 83 -5.86 18.02 0.14
N LEU A 84 -5.41 18.16 1.39
CA LEU A 84 -5.41 17.09 2.39
C LEU A 84 -6.76 16.38 2.52
N GLN A 85 -7.88 17.10 2.47
CA GLN A 85 -9.21 16.49 2.54
C GLN A 85 -9.50 15.59 1.33
N GLN A 86 -9.21 16.07 0.11
CA GLN A 86 -9.41 15.29 -1.11
C GLN A 86 -8.50 14.06 -1.14
N ALA A 87 -7.25 14.25 -0.70
CA ALA A 87 -6.29 13.16 -0.53
C ALA A 87 -6.78 12.12 0.48
N SER A 88 -7.35 12.55 1.61
CA SER A 88 -7.88 11.69 2.66
C SER A 88 -9.11 10.91 2.19
N ASN A 89 -10.00 11.56 1.43
CA ASN A 89 -11.16 10.92 0.81
C ASN A 89 -10.74 9.86 -0.21
N LEU A 90 -9.79 10.18 -1.08
CA LEU A 90 -9.20 9.23 -2.02
C LEU A 90 -8.56 8.05 -1.27
N TRP A 91 -7.83 8.33 -0.19
CA TRP A 91 -7.16 7.31 0.61
C TRP A 91 -8.12 6.36 1.31
N LEU A 92 -9.23 6.88 1.84
CA LEU A 92 -10.30 6.08 2.41
C LEU A 92 -10.91 5.16 1.35
N LEU A 93 -11.22 5.68 0.17
CA LEU A 93 -11.73 4.88 -0.97
C LEU A 93 -10.75 3.77 -1.36
N LEU A 94 -9.45 4.08 -1.42
CA LEU A 94 -8.41 3.08 -1.73
C LEU A 94 -8.37 1.98 -0.68
N ASN A 95 -8.40 2.31 0.62
CA ASN A 95 -8.40 1.31 1.70
C ASN A 95 -9.70 0.48 1.74
N SER A 96 -10.86 1.10 1.51
CA SER A 96 -12.13 0.37 1.41
C SER A 96 -12.13 -0.59 0.21
N GLY A 97 -11.64 -0.13 -0.95
CA GLY A 97 -11.44 -0.98 -2.13
C GLY A 97 -10.45 -2.12 -1.87
N ALA A 98 -9.41 -1.85 -1.08
CA ALA A 98 -8.42 -2.85 -0.69
C ALA A 98 -9.02 -3.96 0.15
N LEU A 99 -9.79 -3.59 1.17
CA LEU A 99 -10.47 -4.52 2.05
C LEU A 99 -11.44 -5.40 1.24
N ALA A 100 -12.19 -4.78 0.32
CA ALA A 100 -13.07 -5.49 -0.60
C ALA A 100 -12.30 -6.49 -1.49
N ALA A 101 -11.18 -6.08 -2.07
CA ALA A 101 -10.33 -6.93 -2.91
C ALA A 101 -9.72 -8.10 -2.12
N LEU A 102 -9.26 -7.86 -0.89
CA LEU A 102 -8.74 -8.91 0.00
C LEU A 102 -9.83 -9.90 0.41
N GLY A 103 -11.01 -9.41 0.83
CA GLY A 103 -12.16 -10.27 1.16
C GLY A 103 -12.59 -11.13 -0.02
N TRP A 104 -12.65 -10.54 -1.21
CA TRP A 104 -12.92 -11.26 -2.46
C TRP A 104 -11.86 -12.32 -2.77
N TYR A 105 -10.58 -11.97 -2.63
CA TYR A 105 -9.46 -12.88 -2.88
C TYR A 105 -9.50 -14.10 -1.95
N VAL A 106 -9.71 -13.88 -0.64
CA VAL A 106 -9.80 -14.94 0.37
C VAL A 106 -10.97 -15.88 0.07
N LEU A 107 -12.17 -15.33 -0.18
CA LEU A 107 -13.34 -16.14 -0.51
C LEU A 107 -13.14 -16.96 -1.79
N ARG A 108 -12.62 -16.33 -2.84
CA ARG A 108 -12.35 -17.02 -4.11
C ARG A 108 -11.37 -18.16 -3.90
N ARG A 109 -10.37 -18.00 -3.03
CA ARG A 109 -9.38 -19.04 -2.75
C ARG A 109 -9.96 -20.20 -1.95
N ALA A 110 -10.83 -19.91 -0.99
CA ALA A 110 -11.51 -20.90 -0.17
C ALA A 110 -12.54 -21.72 -0.97
N GLU A 111 -13.36 -21.07 -1.79
CA GLU A 111 -14.49 -21.72 -2.46
C GLU A 111 -14.14 -22.27 -3.86
N LYS A 112 -12.97 -21.88 -4.42
CA LYS A 112 -12.56 -22.16 -5.82
C LYS A 112 -13.59 -21.73 -6.88
N ARG A 113 -14.59 -20.93 -6.51
CA ARG A 113 -15.67 -20.40 -7.35
C ARG A 113 -15.79 -18.89 -7.15
N ARG A 114 -16.65 -18.23 -7.94
CA ARG A 114 -16.93 -16.80 -7.73
C ARG A 114 -17.68 -16.64 -6.40
N PRO A 115 -17.20 -15.78 -5.48
CA PRO A 115 -17.87 -15.51 -4.22
C PRO A 115 -19.31 -15.05 -4.43
N GLU A 116 -20.24 -15.62 -3.68
CA GLU A 116 -21.61 -15.10 -3.66
C GLU A 116 -21.62 -13.72 -2.98
N PRO A 117 -22.33 -12.70 -3.53
CA PRO A 117 -22.29 -11.33 -3.03
C PRO A 117 -22.66 -11.19 -1.54
N TRP A 118 -23.56 -12.03 -1.04
CA TRP A 118 -23.98 -12.00 0.36
C TRP A 118 -22.87 -12.47 1.32
N ARG A 119 -22.06 -13.46 0.92
CA ARG A 119 -20.92 -13.97 1.71
C ARG A 119 -19.81 -12.92 1.78
N LEU A 120 -19.56 -12.25 0.65
CA LEU A 120 -18.66 -11.11 0.60
C LEU A 120 -19.16 -10.00 1.52
N GLY A 121 -20.44 -9.65 1.46
CA GLY A 121 -21.04 -8.65 2.35
C GLY A 121 -20.86 -8.98 3.83
N ILE A 122 -21.08 -10.25 4.23
CA ILE A 122 -20.86 -10.68 5.62
C ILE A 122 -19.39 -10.57 6.02
N ILE A 123 -18.46 -11.05 5.20
CA ILE A 123 -17.04 -10.95 5.52
C ILE A 123 -16.62 -9.48 5.63
N LEU A 124 -17.04 -8.62 4.71
CA LEU A 124 -16.69 -7.20 4.77
C LEU A 124 -17.29 -6.54 6.01
N LEU A 125 -18.53 -6.86 6.38
CA LEU A 125 -19.14 -6.35 7.61
C LEU A 125 -18.37 -6.81 8.86
N VAL A 126 -18.11 -8.11 8.97
CA VAL A 126 -17.38 -8.68 10.12
C VAL A 126 -15.96 -8.12 10.19
N SER A 127 -15.25 -8.02 9.06
CA SER A 127 -13.91 -7.44 8.99
C SER A 127 -13.93 -5.96 9.36
N SER A 128 -14.93 -5.18 8.94
CA SER A 128 -15.03 -3.75 9.24
C SER A 128 -15.36 -3.48 10.71
N LEU A 129 -16.09 -4.39 11.37
CA LEU A 129 -16.39 -4.31 12.80
C LEU A 129 -15.25 -4.83 13.69
N PHE A 130 -14.22 -5.43 13.10
CA PHE A 130 -13.08 -5.94 13.85
C PHE A 130 -12.21 -4.76 14.35
N PRO A 131 -11.93 -4.64 15.66
CA PRO A 131 -11.27 -3.45 16.21
C PRO A 131 -9.93 -3.07 15.54
N PRO A 132 -9.05 -4.02 15.17
CA PRO A 132 -7.84 -3.70 14.40
C PRO A 132 -8.12 -3.03 13.04
N THR A 133 -9.19 -3.44 12.36
CA THR A 133 -9.60 -2.82 11.09
C THR A 133 -10.11 -1.39 11.32
N ILE A 134 -10.88 -1.18 12.38
CA ILE A 134 -11.33 0.17 12.76
C ILE A 134 -10.12 1.07 13.01
N HIS A 135 -9.16 0.60 13.82
CA HIS A 135 -7.91 1.32 14.07
C HIS A 135 -7.12 1.62 12.78
N HIS A 136 -7.07 0.65 11.87
CA HIS A 136 -6.43 0.83 10.56
C HIS A 136 -7.04 2.01 9.77
N PHE A 137 -8.37 2.11 9.72
CA PHE A 137 -9.06 3.22 9.05
C PHE A 137 -8.92 4.54 9.81
N VAL A 138 -8.99 4.52 11.15
CA VAL A 138 -8.82 5.72 11.99
C VAL A 138 -7.43 6.31 11.86
N LEU A 139 -6.39 5.48 11.73
CA LEU A 139 -5.03 5.95 11.51
C LEU A 139 -4.75 6.26 10.03
N GLY A 140 -5.49 5.65 9.09
CA GLY A 140 -5.21 5.77 7.65
C GLY A 140 -3.97 4.98 7.24
N GLN A 141 -3.85 3.76 7.73
CA GLN A 141 -2.67 2.92 7.53
C GLN A 141 -2.53 2.37 6.10
N ILE A 142 -1.31 1.97 5.73
CA ILE A 142 -0.97 1.40 4.40
C ILE A 142 -1.03 -0.15 4.35
N ASP A 143 -1.33 -0.82 5.46
CA ASP A 143 -1.26 -2.29 5.56
C ASP A 143 -2.06 -3.04 4.49
N LEU A 144 -3.29 -2.60 4.18
CA LEU A 144 -4.12 -3.26 3.19
C LEU A 144 -3.49 -3.17 1.78
N MET A 145 -2.87 -2.04 1.45
CA MET A 145 -2.12 -1.86 0.19
C MET A 145 -0.88 -2.76 0.17
N VAL A 146 -0.12 -2.81 1.27
CA VAL A 146 1.07 -3.66 1.39
C VAL A 146 0.70 -5.14 1.22
N MET A 147 -0.38 -5.61 1.86
CA MET A 147 -0.85 -7.00 1.72
C MET A 147 -1.27 -7.32 0.28
N LEU A 148 -1.98 -6.43 -0.40
CA LEU A 148 -2.32 -6.62 -1.81
C LEU A 148 -1.10 -6.67 -2.72
N ALA A 149 -0.11 -5.81 -2.47
CA ALA A 149 1.15 -5.85 -3.19
C ALA A 149 1.91 -7.17 -2.95
N MET A 150 1.93 -7.70 -1.73
CA MET A 150 2.54 -8.99 -1.42
C MET A 150 1.84 -10.16 -2.14
N ILE A 151 0.50 -10.16 -2.15
CA ILE A 151 -0.29 -11.17 -2.89
C ILE A 151 0.00 -11.06 -4.39
N GLY A 152 0.03 -9.85 -4.93
CA GLY A 152 0.37 -9.60 -6.34
C GLY A 152 1.80 -10.04 -6.66
N ALA A 153 2.76 -9.78 -5.77
CA ALA A 153 4.13 -10.21 -5.92
C ALA A 153 4.27 -11.74 -5.97
N ALA A 154 3.59 -12.46 -5.07
CA ALA A 154 3.55 -13.92 -5.09
C ALA A 154 2.98 -14.43 -6.42
N TYR A 155 1.85 -13.87 -6.87
CA TYR A 155 1.24 -14.22 -8.15
C TYR A 155 2.17 -14.00 -9.35
N PHE A 156 2.83 -12.84 -9.43
CA PHE A 156 3.73 -12.55 -10.54
C PHE A 156 5.04 -13.36 -10.49
N THR A 157 5.48 -13.74 -9.29
CA THR A 157 6.62 -14.65 -9.10
C THR A 157 6.31 -16.03 -9.70
N GLU A 158 5.13 -16.59 -9.41
CA GLU A 158 4.67 -17.85 -10.00
C GLU A 158 4.58 -17.76 -11.53
N LYS A 159 4.09 -16.63 -12.06
CA LYS A 159 3.99 -16.36 -13.50
C LYS A 159 5.33 -16.04 -14.18
N GLY A 160 6.44 -15.99 -13.44
CA GLY A 160 7.77 -15.67 -13.97
C GLY A 160 7.99 -14.20 -14.32
N ARG A 161 7.07 -13.29 -13.97
CA ARG A 161 7.20 -11.84 -14.20
C ARG A 161 7.95 -11.18 -13.03
N ILE A 162 9.25 -11.48 -12.94
CA ILE A 162 10.09 -11.15 -11.78
C ILE A 162 10.22 -9.65 -11.53
N VAL A 163 10.28 -8.83 -12.58
CA VAL A 163 10.39 -7.36 -12.42
C VAL A 163 9.15 -6.78 -11.74
N LEU A 164 7.94 -7.19 -12.15
CA LEU A 164 6.70 -6.74 -11.50
C LEU A 164 6.60 -7.25 -10.06
N ALA A 165 7.01 -8.50 -9.82
CA ALA A 165 7.06 -9.05 -8.47
C ALA A 165 8.01 -8.26 -7.57
N ALA A 166 9.19 -7.90 -8.07
CA ALA A 166 10.17 -7.10 -7.34
C ALA A 166 9.67 -5.68 -7.05
N ILE A 167 9.00 -5.02 -8.01
CA ILE A 167 8.39 -3.69 -7.79
C ILE A 167 7.36 -3.76 -6.68
N LEU A 168 6.49 -4.77 -6.69
CA LEU A 168 5.48 -4.95 -5.66
C LEU A 168 6.09 -5.29 -4.29
N LEU A 169 7.12 -6.14 -4.23
CA LEU A 169 7.84 -6.39 -2.98
C LEU A 169 8.59 -5.16 -2.46
N ALA A 170 9.20 -4.37 -3.35
CA ALA A 170 9.86 -3.12 -2.98
C ALA A 170 8.85 -2.14 -2.37
N PHE A 171 7.64 -2.05 -2.93
CA PHE A 171 6.56 -1.30 -2.31
C PHE A 171 6.13 -1.88 -0.97
N SER A 172 6.02 -3.21 -0.84
CA SER A 172 5.65 -3.84 0.44
C SER A 172 6.68 -3.58 1.56
N LEU A 173 7.95 -3.36 1.22
CA LEU A 173 9.00 -3.01 2.18
C LEU A 173 8.84 -1.64 2.84
N THR A 174 7.85 -0.83 2.45
CA THR A 174 7.43 0.33 3.25
C THR A 174 6.98 -0.07 4.65
N LYS A 175 6.56 -1.33 4.85
CA LYS A 175 6.39 -1.94 6.17
C LYS A 175 7.26 -3.20 6.28
N PRO A 176 8.54 -3.05 6.67
CA PRO A 176 9.48 -4.18 6.68
C PRO A 176 9.03 -5.29 7.63
N GLN A 177 8.28 -4.96 8.69
CA GLN A 177 7.74 -5.93 9.64
C GLN A 177 6.82 -6.96 8.96
N LEU A 178 6.06 -6.55 7.92
CA LEU A 178 5.19 -7.45 7.15
C LEU A 178 5.97 -8.30 6.15
N CYS A 179 7.13 -7.82 5.68
CA CYS A 179 7.92 -8.46 4.63
C CYS A 179 8.99 -9.41 5.15
N ILE A 180 9.28 -9.40 6.45
CA ILE A 180 10.40 -10.13 7.05
C ILE A 180 10.35 -11.64 6.78
N ILE A 181 9.15 -12.22 6.65
CA ILE A 181 8.97 -13.65 6.31
C ILE A 181 8.80 -13.85 4.81
N VAL A 182 8.07 -12.95 4.15
CA VAL A 182 7.62 -13.15 2.76
C VAL A 182 8.75 -12.99 1.76
N VAL A 183 9.65 -12.04 1.95
CA VAL A 183 10.80 -11.85 1.04
C VAL A 183 11.74 -13.06 1.09
N PRO A 184 12.21 -13.54 2.26
CA PRO A 184 13.00 -14.77 2.34
C PRO A 184 12.28 -15.99 1.76
N SER A 185 10.97 -16.12 2.01
CA SER A 185 10.17 -17.23 1.50
C SER A 185 10.08 -17.23 -0.04
N ALA A 186 9.91 -16.05 -0.66
CA ALA A 186 9.89 -15.91 -2.12
C ALA A 186 11.26 -16.23 -2.75
N VAL A 187 12.35 -15.80 -2.11
CA VAL A 187 13.72 -16.12 -2.54
C VAL A 187 13.99 -17.62 -2.42
N ALA A 188 13.68 -18.21 -1.27
CA ALA A 188 13.83 -19.65 -1.03
C ALA A 188 13.03 -20.47 -2.06
N TYR A 189 11.78 -20.08 -2.33
CA TYR A 189 10.95 -20.71 -3.35
C TYR A 189 11.62 -20.70 -4.74
N LEU A 190 12.17 -19.55 -5.18
CA LEU A 190 12.85 -19.47 -6.47
C LEU A 190 14.13 -20.30 -6.54
N ILE A 191 14.88 -20.39 -5.43
CA ILE A 191 16.09 -21.23 -5.33
C ILE A 191 15.71 -22.72 -5.42
N ILE A 192 14.70 -23.15 -4.66
CA ILE A 192 14.20 -24.54 -4.67
C ILE A 192 13.72 -24.93 -6.08
N MET A 193 13.11 -23.99 -6.82
CA MET A 193 12.68 -24.19 -8.20
C MET A 193 13.81 -24.12 -9.25
N GLY A 194 15.08 -24.01 -8.83
CA GLY A 194 16.23 -23.93 -9.72
C GLY A 194 16.38 -22.60 -10.48
N ARG A 195 15.59 -21.57 -10.12
CA ARG A 195 15.54 -20.27 -10.81
C ARG A 195 16.47 -19.25 -10.16
N LEU A 196 17.76 -19.59 -10.04
CA LEU A 196 18.74 -18.75 -9.34
C LEU A 196 18.86 -17.33 -9.94
N LYS A 197 18.85 -17.21 -11.28
CA LYS A 197 18.85 -15.90 -11.96
C LYS A 197 17.66 -15.02 -11.56
N SER A 198 16.48 -15.63 -11.39
CA SER A 198 15.28 -14.94 -10.93
C SER A 198 15.36 -14.57 -9.45
N ALA A 199 15.95 -15.42 -8.60
CA ALA A 199 16.16 -15.12 -7.19
C ALA A 199 17.12 -13.94 -7.01
N VAL A 200 18.23 -13.92 -7.76
CA VAL A 200 19.19 -12.80 -7.78
C VAL A 200 18.52 -11.54 -8.33
N SER A 201 17.76 -11.64 -9.43
CA SER A 201 17.01 -10.51 -9.97
C SER A 201 15.99 -9.94 -8.97
N LEU A 202 15.26 -10.81 -8.25
CA LEU A 202 14.35 -10.38 -7.18
C LEU A 202 15.11 -9.64 -6.08
N MET A 203 16.23 -10.20 -5.60
CA MET A 203 17.08 -9.59 -4.57
C MET A 203 17.83 -8.34 -5.03
N ILE A 204 18.03 -8.15 -6.33
CA ILE A 204 18.58 -6.91 -6.87
C ILE A 204 17.46 -5.90 -6.96
N PHE A 205 16.37 -6.16 -7.68
CA PHE A 205 15.34 -5.14 -7.92
C PHE A 205 14.50 -4.76 -6.69
N THR A 206 14.41 -5.63 -5.68
CA THR A 206 13.69 -5.33 -4.43
C THR A 206 14.39 -4.20 -3.64
N PRO A 207 15.73 -4.24 -3.43
CA PRO A 207 16.48 -3.13 -2.87
C PRO A 207 17.03 -2.12 -3.90
N TYR A 208 17.49 -2.46 -5.10
CA TYR A 208 18.35 -1.58 -5.94
C TYR A 208 17.73 -0.26 -6.40
N ARG A 209 16.40 -0.08 -6.31
CA ARG A 209 15.81 1.24 -6.52
C ARG A 209 15.98 2.17 -5.30
N TRP A 210 16.58 1.68 -4.22
CA TRP A 210 16.95 2.41 -3.00
C TRP A 210 18.04 3.45 -3.20
N PHE A 211 19.17 3.08 -3.78
CA PHE A 211 20.41 3.85 -3.58
C PHE A 211 20.71 4.87 -4.67
N CYS A 212 19.99 4.84 -5.79
CA CYS A 212 20.34 5.68 -6.94
C CYS A 212 19.75 7.10 -6.88
N HIS A 213 19.08 7.50 -5.79
CA HIS A 213 18.44 8.82 -5.73
C HIS A 213 18.80 9.72 -4.54
N ASP A 214 19.56 9.24 -3.54
CA ASP A 214 19.82 10.04 -2.32
C ASP A 214 21.29 10.44 -2.08
N ASP A 215 22.28 9.93 -2.82
CA ASP A 215 23.70 10.23 -2.54
C ASP A 215 24.32 11.36 -3.41
N ALA A 216 23.53 12.05 -4.24
CA ALA A 216 24.08 13.06 -5.14
C ALA A 216 24.35 14.44 -4.50
N HIS A 217 23.75 14.76 -3.34
CA HIS A 217 23.83 16.11 -2.77
C HIS A 217 24.38 16.22 -1.34
N VAL A 218 24.59 15.12 -0.62
CA VAL A 218 25.12 15.15 0.77
C VAL A 218 26.58 14.63 0.87
N ALA A 219 27.02 13.79 -0.07
CA ALA A 219 28.34 13.16 -0.02
C ALA A 219 29.51 14.04 -0.52
N SER A 220 29.26 15.24 -1.05
CA SER A 220 30.33 16.08 -1.64
C SER A 220 31.17 16.87 -0.64
N ARG A 221 30.96 16.72 0.68
CA ARG A 221 31.71 17.48 1.69
C ARG A 221 32.65 16.67 2.58
N TYR A 222 32.60 15.34 2.60
CA TYR A 222 33.31 14.60 3.65
C TYR A 222 34.11 13.35 3.27
N PHE A 223 34.09 12.87 2.02
CA PHE A 223 34.91 11.71 1.67
C PHE A 223 35.58 11.85 0.30
N LEU A 224 36.89 12.11 0.34
CA LEU A 224 37.84 11.74 -0.72
C LEU A 224 37.92 10.21 -0.75
N VAL A 225 37.04 9.57 -1.49
CA VAL A 225 37.19 8.16 -1.88
C VAL A 225 36.89 8.07 -3.38
N GLU A 226 37.88 7.61 -4.12
CA GLU A 226 37.84 7.43 -5.57
C GLU A 226 36.66 6.54 -5.97
N ARG A 227 35.86 7.02 -6.93
CA ARG A 227 34.74 6.27 -7.52
C ARG A 227 35.28 5.18 -8.47
N PRO A 228 34.86 3.92 -8.38
CA PRO A 228 34.94 3.04 -9.54
C PRO A 228 33.86 3.48 -10.54
N ALA A 229 34.30 3.80 -11.75
CA ALA A 229 33.45 4.26 -12.84
C ALA A 229 32.34 3.23 -13.15
N CYS A 230 31.08 3.65 -13.07
CA CYS A 230 29.97 2.98 -13.75
C CYS A 230 30.22 3.03 -15.26
N LYS A 231 30.79 1.97 -15.82
CA LYS A 231 30.71 1.70 -17.26
C LYS A 231 29.45 0.86 -17.51
N PHE A 232 28.42 1.52 -18.02
CA PHE A 232 27.33 0.85 -18.73
C PHE A 232 27.88 0.32 -20.06
N ALA A 233 27.73 -0.97 -20.31
CA ALA A 233 27.79 -1.54 -21.65
C ALA A 233 26.37 -2.00 -22.02
N ALA A 234 26.00 -1.68 -23.26
CA ALA A 234 24.71 -1.88 -23.91
C ALA A 234 24.21 -3.33 -23.92
#